data_AF-A0A2N9IF00-F1
#
_entry.id   AF-A0A2N9IF00-F1
#
_cell.length_a   1.000
_cell.length_b   1.000
_cell.length_c   1.000
_cell.angle_alpha   90.00
_cell.angle_beta   90.00
_cell.angle_gamma   90.00
#
_symmetry.space_group_name_H-M   'P 1'
#
loop_
_entity.id
_entity.type
_entity.pdbx_description
1 polymer ?
#
loop_
_entity_poly.entity_id
_entity_poly.type
_entity_poly.pdbx_seq_one_letter_code
_entity_poly.pdbx_strand_id
1 'polypeptide(L)'
;MAATSSTANSAFSPDSPPRLPLTPDQFRHCSEALTFFIDKLQMPHILNQEFAHLQANRITPSEMRRSCTVAFDNVNMNKNRYTDVVPFDKNRVVLNSCKDYRPAAKGYINASFITTSSSESISQFIATQGPLPQTYEDFWEMVMQNRCPVVVMLTRSLVPG
;
A
#
# COMPACT_ATOMS: atom_id res chain seq x y z
N MET A 1 -32.60 33.21 2.37
CA MET A 1 -31.96 32.52 1.22
C MET A 1 -31.33 31.25 1.75
N ALA A 2 -31.99 30.11 1.56
CA ALA A 2 -31.48 28.81 1.99
C ALA A 2 -30.75 28.18 0.80
N ALA A 3 -29.46 27.95 0.94
CA ALA A 3 -28.68 27.17 -0.02
C ALA A 3 -28.93 25.69 0.25
N THR A 4 -29.65 25.04 -0.65
CA THR A 4 -29.84 23.59 -0.65
C THR A 4 -28.50 22.93 -0.99
N SER A 5 -27.88 22.33 0.01
CA SER A 5 -26.74 21.42 -0.13
C SER A 5 -27.22 20.13 -0.80
N SER A 6 -26.81 19.90 -2.04
CA SER A 6 -26.99 18.61 -2.71
C SER A 6 -26.01 17.61 -2.10
N THR A 7 -26.50 16.77 -1.18
CA THR A 7 -25.80 15.57 -0.75
C THR A 7 -25.70 14.61 -1.93
N ALA A 8 -24.60 14.69 -2.68
CA ALA A 8 -24.23 13.65 -3.62
C ALA A 8 -23.86 12.40 -2.81
N ASN A 9 -24.85 11.56 -2.56
CA ASN A 9 -24.64 10.20 -2.09
C ASN A 9 -23.69 9.52 -3.06
N SER A 10 -22.47 9.19 -2.62
CA SER A 10 -21.60 8.23 -3.29
C SER A 10 -22.20 6.83 -3.14
N ALA A 11 -23.28 6.60 -3.87
CA ALA A 11 -23.86 5.28 -4.02
C ALA A 11 -22.85 4.42 -4.79
N PHE A 12 -22.29 3.41 -4.12
CA PHE A 12 -21.67 2.29 -4.82
C PHE A 12 -22.77 1.65 -5.66
N SER A 13 -22.75 1.87 -6.98
CA SER A 13 -23.76 1.30 -7.87
C SER A 13 -23.66 -0.23 -7.81
N PRO A 14 -24.78 -0.95 -7.63
CA PRO A 14 -24.83 -2.41 -7.75
C PRO A 14 -24.68 -2.88 -9.21
N ASP A 15 -24.54 -1.96 -10.17
CA ASP A 15 -24.32 -2.29 -11.56
C ASP A 15 -23.03 -3.09 -11.73
N SER A 16 -23.09 -4.12 -12.58
CA SER A 16 -21.90 -4.87 -12.96
C SER A 16 -20.83 -3.91 -13.48
N PRO A 17 -19.55 -4.09 -13.11
CA PRO A 17 -18.49 -3.24 -13.61
C PRO A 17 -18.53 -3.26 -15.15
N PRO A 18 -18.28 -2.11 -15.80
CA PRO A 18 -18.33 -2.01 -17.24
C PRO A 18 -17.39 -3.05 -17.87
N ARG A 19 -17.84 -3.71 -18.95
CA ARG A 19 -16.97 -4.64 -19.67
C ARG A 19 -15.78 -3.87 -20.23
N LEU A 20 -14.59 -4.33 -19.88
CA LEU A 20 -13.35 -3.80 -20.43
C LEU A 20 -13.15 -4.40 -21.84
N PRO A 21 -13.13 -3.58 -22.91
CA PRO A 21 -12.79 -4.07 -24.24
C PRO A 21 -11.31 -4.47 -24.25
N LEU A 22 -11.02 -5.69 -24.70
CA LEU A 22 -9.66 -6.22 -24.81
C LEU A 22 -9.21 -6.22 -26.28
N THR A 23 -7.96 -5.84 -26.51
CA THR A 23 -7.28 -6.11 -27.79
C THR A 23 -7.05 -7.61 -27.98
N PRO A 24 -6.85 -8.09 -29.22
CA PRO A 24 -6.54 -9.51 -29.47
C PRO A 24 -5.34 -10.03 -28.67
N ASP A 25 -4.28 -9.22 -28.54
CA ASP A 25 -3.09 -9.59 -27.75
C ASP A 25 -3.37 -9.66 -26.25
N GLN A 26 -4.11 -8.69 -25.70
CA GLN A 26 -4.53 -8.74 -24.29
C GLN A 26 -5.39 -9.98 -24.02
N PHE A 27 -6.32 -10.31 -24.92
CA PHE A 27 -7.16 -11.50 -24.77
C PHE A 27 -6.31 -12.79 -24.78
N ARG A 28 -5.34 -12.89 -25.69
CA ARG A 28 -4.41 -14.01 -25.74
C ARG A 28 -3.61 -14.15 -24.45
N HIS A 29 -2.99 -13.06 -23.97
CA HIS A 29 -2.24 -13.08 -22.71
C HIS A 29 -3.11 -13.41 -21.49
N CYS A 30 -4.34 -12.88 -21.42
CA CYS A 30 -5.27 -13.22 -20.35
C CYS A 30 -5.65 -14.72 -20.38
N SER A 31 -5.83 -15.29 -21.57
CA SER A 31 -6.16 -16.71 -21.73
C SER A 31 -4.99 -17.61 -21.34
N GLU A 32 -3.78 -17.28 -21.78
CA GLU A 32 -2.55 -18.00 -21.41
C GLU A 32 -2.32 -17.95 -19.88
N ALA A 33 -2.44 -16.77 -19.27
CA ALA A 33 -2.31 -16.60 -17.82
C ALA A 33 -3.38 -17.38 -17.05
N LEU A 34 -4.64 -17.35 -17.52
CA LEU A 34 -5.74 -18.07 -16.88
C LEU A 34 -5.50 -19.58 -16.86
N THR A 35 -5.12 -20.16 -18.00
CA THR A 35 -4.76 -21.58 -18.10
C THR A 35 -3.63 -21.91 -17.13
N PHE A 36 -2.56 -21.11 -17.12
CA PHE A 36 -1.44 -21.29 -16.21
C PHE A 36 -1.87 -21.28 -14.73
N PHE A 37 -2.70 -20.30 -14.31
CA PHE A 37 -3.15 -20.22 -12.92
C PHE A 37 -4.09 -21.37 -12.55
N ILE A 38 -4.99 -21.79 -13.44
CA ILE A 38 -5.87 -22.94 -13.21
C ILE A 38 -5.05 -24.22 -13.02
N ASP A 39 -4.08 -24.48 -13.90
CA ASP A 39 -3.23 -25.66 -13.82
C ASP A 39 -2.41 -25.65 -12.52
N LYS A 40 -1.88 -24.48 -12.14
CA LYS A 40 -1.11 -24.32 -10.90
C LYS A 40 -1.97 -24.54 -9.65
N LEU A 41 -3.23 -24.14 -9.67
CA LEU A 41 -4.17 -24.40 -8.57
C LEU A 41 -4.46 -25.89 -8.37
N GLN A 42 -4.30 -26.72 -9.41
CA GLN A 42 -4.38 -28.19 -9.28
C GLN A 42 -3.11 -28.81 -8.66
N MET A 43 -2.06 -28.02 -8.43
CA MET A 43 -0.76 -28.47 -7.91
C MET A 43 -0.40 -27.78 -6.58
N PRO A 44 -1.14 -28.03 -5.48
CA PRO A 44 -0.95 -27.32 -4.20
C PRO A 44 0.44 -27.53 -3.58
N HIS A 45 1.09 -28.66 -3.86
CA HIS A 45 2.45 -28.93 -3.39
C HIS A 45 3.47 -27.95 -3.99
N ILE A 46 3.33 -27.58 -5.26
CA ILE A 46 4.18 -26.58 -5.91
C ILE A 46 3.96 -25.20 -5.27
N LEU A 47 2.71 -24.81 -5.02
CA LEU A 47 2.41 -23.55 -4.33
C LEU A 47 3.04 -23.48 -2.94
N ASN A 48 2.95 -24.57 -2.17
CA ASN A 48 3.58 -24.66 -0.86
C ASN A 48 5.11 -24.58 -0.94
N GLN A 49 5.71 -25.22 -1.94
CA GLN A 49 7.16 -25.18 -2.15
C GLN A 49 7.64 -23.77 -2.52
N GLU A 50 6.95 -23.10 -3.44
CA GLU A 50 7.25 -21.72 -3.82
C GLU A 50 7.10 -20.77 -2.62
N PHE A 51 6.03 -20.92 -1.84
CA PHE A 51 5.85 -20.12 -0.64
C PHE A 51 6.95 -20.40 0.39
N ALA A 52 7.30 -21.67 0.63
CA ALA A 52 8.40 -22.03 1.52
C ALA A 52 9.75 -21.44 1.07
N HIS A 53 9.99 -21.34 -0.24
CA HIS A 53 11.17 -20.68 -0.78
C HIS A 53 11.17 -19.17 -0.46
N LEU A 54 10.03 -18.49 -0.58
CA LEU A 54 9.90 -17.09 -0.15
C LEU A 54 10.16 -16.91 1.35
N GLN A 55 9.70 -17.87 2.17
CA GLN A 55 9.94 -17.88 3.62
C GLN A 55 11.42 -18.02 3.96
N ALA A 56 12.14 -18.91 3.26
CA ALA A 56 13.56 -19.13 3.46
C ALA A 56 14.42 -17.92 3.08
N ASN A 57 13.94 -17.09 2.14
CA ASN A 57 14.62 -15.87 1.68
C ASN A 57 14.12 -14.59 2.38
N ARG A 58 13.46 -14.72 3.53
CA ARG A 58 13.04 -13.55 4.31
C ARG A 58 14.26 -12.76 4.78
N ILE A 59 14.10 -11.43 4.78
CA ILE A 59 15.10 -10.54 5.35
C ILE A 59 15.32 -10.87 6.82
N THR A 60 16.59 -10.89 7.23
CA THR A 60 16.97 -11.13 8.62
C THR A 60 16.75 -9.88 9.49
N PRO A 61 16.59 -10.01 10.82
CA PRO A 61 16.47 -8.86 11.70
C PRO A 61 17.65 -7.88 11.63
N SER A 62 18.86 -8.38 11.38
CA SER A 62 20.07 -7.57 11.24
C SER A 62 20.09 -6.78 9.93
N GLU A 63 19.63 -7.36 8.82
CA GLU A 63 19.44 -6.66 7.54
C GLU A 63 18.34 -5.61 7.63
N MET A 64 17.23 -5.94 8.29
CA MET A 64 16.12 -5.00 8.53
C MET A 64 16.61 -3.77 9.32
N ARG A 65 17.36 -3.98 10.41
CA ARG A 65 17.93 -2.87 11.19
C ARG A 65 18.84 -1.96 10.36
N ARG A 66 19.63 -2.53 9.44
CA ARG A 66 20.51 -1.77 8.54
C ARG A 66 19.76 -1.03 7.43
N SER A 67 18.60 -1.54 7.02
CA SER A 67 17.86 -1.03 5.85
C SER A 67 16.67 -0.14 6.19
N CYS A 68 16.29 -0.03 7.47
CA CYS A 68 15.14 0.74 7.96
C CYS A 68 15.56 1.71 9.08
N THR A 69 16.70 2.38 8.93
CA THR A 69 17.31 3.21 9.98
C THR A 69 16.42 4.38 10.40
N VAL A 70 15.69 5.00 9.48
CA VAL A 70 14.79 6.12 9.78
C VAL A 70 13.58 5.65 10.58
N ALA A 71 13.05 4.47 10.28
CA ALA A 71 11.92 3.89 10.98
C ALA A 71 12.25 3.47 12.41
N PHE A 72 13.50 3.05 12.65
CA PHE A 72 14.03 2.67 13.97
C PHE A 72 14.60 3.83 14.77
N ASP A 73 14.60 5.06 14.23
CA ASP A 73 14.99 6.24 15.00
C ASP A 73 14.02 6.46 16.16
N ASN A 74 14.54 6.76 17.35
CA ASN A 74 13.76 6.92 18.59
C ASN A 74 12.61 7.92 18.42
N VAL A 75 12.79 8.96 17.60
CA VAL A 75 11.77 9.99 17.35
C VAL A 75 10.59 9.48 16.50
N ASN A 76 10.76 8.34 15.81
CA ASN A 76 9.82 7.76 14.87
C ASN A 76 9.20 6.44 15.35
N MET A 77 9.79 5.79 16.34
CA MET A 77 9.32 4.48 16.84
C MET A 77 7.84 4.49 17.24
N ASN A 78 7.36 5.57 17.86
CA ASN A 78 5.95 5.71 18.27
C ASN A 78 4.97 5.95 17.11
N LYS A 79 5.47 6.12 15.87
CA LYS A 79 4.66 6.22 14.64
C LYS A 79 4.43 4.86 13.98
N ASN A 80 5.03 3.78 14.49
CA ASN A 80 4.88 2.42 13.97
C ASN A 80 3.81 1.65 14.73
N ARG A 81 2.84 1.07 14.02
CA ARG A 81 1.83 0.19 14.63
C ARG A 81 2.45 -1.13 15.11
N TYR A 82 3.42 -1.66 14.36
CA TYR A 82 4.18 -2.85 14.70
C TYR A 82 5.67 -2.56 14.52
N THR A 83 6.51 -3.01 15.45
CA THR A 83 7.94 -2.70 15.46
C THR A 83 8.74 -3.48 14.41
N ASP A 84 8.19 -4.57 13.91
CA ASP A 84 8.76 -5.48 12.91
C ASP A 84 8.17 -5.28 11.51
N VAL A 85 7.22 -4.34 11.35
CA VAL A 85 6.63 -3.97 10.05
C VAL A 85 6.87 -2.49 9.80
N VAL A 86 8.00 -2.18 9.17
CA VAL A 86 8.48 -0.83 8.91
C VAL A 86 9.00 -0.67 7.48
N PRO A 87 8.94 0.53 6.89
CA PRO A 87 9.39 0.74 5.50
C PRO A 87 10.92 0.72 5.40
N PHE A 88 11.43 0.26 4.27
CA PHE A 88 12.86 0.40 3.96
C PHE A 88 13.21 1.85 3.63
N ASP A 89 14.40 2.30 4.03
CA ASP A 89 14.89 3.64 3.75
C ASP A 89 14.91 3.95 2.25
N LYS A 90 15.18 2.93 1.41
CA LYS A 90 15.31 3.06 -0.05
C LYS A 90 14.01 3.41 -0.79
N ASN A 91 12.86 3.07 -0.23
CA ASN A 91 11.56 3.27 -0.90
C ASN A 91 10.45 3.74 0.04
N ARG A 92 10.79 4.22 1.24
CA ARG A 92 9.83 4.86 2.13
C ARG A 92 9.24 6.11 1.46
N VAL A 93 8.01 6.42 1.79
CA VAL A 93 7.45 7.74 1.48
C VAL A 93 8.07 8.76 2.43
N VAL A 94 8.40 9.94 1.90
CA VAL A 94 8.95 11.06 2.67
C VAL A 94 7.97 12.22 2.58
N LEU A 95 7.40 12.61 3.71
CA LEU A 95 6.59 13.82 3.79
C LEU A 95 7.50 15.03 3.61
N ASN A 96 7.11 15.92 2.69
CA ASN A 96 7.72 17.24 2.57
C ASN A 96 7.44 17.96 3.88
N SER A 97 8.46 18.55 4.50
CA SER A 97 8.26 19.31 5.72
C SER A 97 7.29 20.46 5.47
N CYS A 98 6.00 20.27 5.75
CA CYS A 98 5.12 21.41 5.97
C CYS A 98 5.67 22.10 7.23
N LYS A 99 6.01 23.37 7.05
CA LYS A 99 6.65 24.27 8.00
C LYS A 99 6.43 23.86 9.47
N ASP A 100 7.55 23.59 10.16
CA ASP A 100 7.75 23.70 11.62
C ASP A 100 7.50 22.54 12.60
N TYR A 101 7.01 21.34 12.25
CA TYR A 101 6.64 20.39 13.34
C TYR A 101 7.64 19.32 13.82
N ARG A 102 8.76 19.03 13.13
CA ARG A 102 9.93 18.26 13.67
C ARG A 102 11.00 17.91 12.61
N PRO A 103 12.09 18.68 12.47
CA PRO A 103 13.21 18.32 11.58
C PRO A 103 13.82 16.94 11.90
N ALA A 104 13.79 16.54 13.17
CA ALA A 104 14.31 15.26 13.64
C ALA A 104 13.59 14.04 13.01
N ALA A 105 12.30 14.18 12.65
CA ALA A 105 11.52 13.06 12.13
C ALA A 105 11.83 12.71 10.66
N LYS A 106 12.63 13.50 9.94
CA LYS A 106 13.03 13.24 8.53
C LYS A 106 11.85 12.93 7.59
N GLY A 107 10.71 13.58 7.81
CA GLY A 107 9.47 13.37 7.04
C GLY A 107 8.92 11.95 7.17
N TYR A 108 9.13 11.29 8.32
CA TYR A 108 8.77 9.89 8.49
C TYR A 108 7.26 9.67 8.60
N ILE A 109 6.79 8.75 7.76
CA ILE A 109 5.53 8.02 7.86
C ILE A 109 5.81 6.55 7.54
N ASN A 110 5.11 5.62 8.20
CA ASN A 110 5.22 4.19 7.90
C ASN A 110 4.46 3.87 6.60
N ALA A 111 5.12 4.14 5.47
CA ALA A 111 4.60 3.90 4.13
C ALA A 111 5.75 3.63 3.15
N SER A 112 5.51 2.79 2.14
CA SER A 112 6.47 2.41 1.10
C SER A 112 5.87 2.56 -0.29
N PHE A 113 6.65 3.11 -1.23
CA PHE A 113 6.33 3.03 -2.65
C PHE A 113 6.52 1.60 -3.16
N ILE A 114 5.50 1.05 -3.81
CA ILE A 114 5.50 -0.26 -4.45
C ILE A 114 5.33 -0.05 -5.96
N THR A 115 6.37 -0.43 -6.71
CA THR A 115 6.43 -0.28 -8.16
C THR A 115 6.88 -1.61 -8.75
N THR A 116 6.15 -2.12 -9.75
CA THR A 116 6.51 -3.36 -10.46
C THR A 116 7.02 -3.10 -11.87
N SER A 117 6.73 -1.93 -12.44
CA SER A 117 7.25 -1.47 -13.73
C SER A 117 7.22 0.06 -13.81
N SER A 118 7.94 0.62 -14.79
CA SER A 118 7.84 2.04 -15.16
C SER A 118 6.74 2.31 -16.20
N SER A 119 5.95 1.30 -16.57
CA SER A 119 4.86 1.46 -17.55
C SER A 119 3.70 2.24 -16.96
N GLU A 120 3.21 3.24 -17.69
CA GLU A 120 2.02 4.03 -17.29
C GLU A 120 0.75 3.18 -17.19
N SER A 121 0.72 2.00 -17.83
CA SER A 121 -0.40 1.06 -17.76
C SER A 121 -0.45 0.23 -16.47
N ILE A 122 0.58 0.31 -15.61
CA ILE A 122 0.63 -0.42 -14.34
C ILE A 122 0.60 0.59 -13.21
N SER A 123 -0.49 0.54 -12.43
CA SER A 123 -0.64 1.39 -11.25
C SER A 123 0.52 1.22 -10.28
N GLN A 124 1.01 2.34 -9.76
CA GLN A 124 1.91 2.38 -8.63
C GLN A 124 1.10 2.41 -7.33
N PHE A 125 1.63 1.83 -6.27
CA PHE A 125 0.95 1.78 -4.98
C PHE A 125 1.80 2.42 -3.88
N ILE A 126 1.12 2.95 -2.88
CA ILE A 126 1.71 3.22 -1.58
C ILE A 126 1.13 2.21 -0.60
N ALA A 127 1.97 1.30 -0.11
CA ALA A 127 1.59 0.40 0.97
C ALA A 127 1.88 1.09 2.31
N THR A 128 0.88 1.21 3.17
CA THR A 128 1.00 1.89 4.48
C THR A 128 0.21 1.15 5.56
N GLN A 129 0.59 1.36 6.82
CA GLN A 129 -0.17 0.85 7.96
C GLN A 129 -1.55 1.51 8.07
N GLY A 130 -2.48 0.87 8.80
CA GLY A 130 -3.68 1.56 9.29
C GLY A 130 -3.27 2.73 10.21
N PRO A 131 -3.65 3.98 9.92
CA PRO A 131 -3.18 5.15 10.66
C PRO A 131 -3.43 5.06 12.18
N LEU A 132 -2.48 5.54 12.97
CA LEU A 132 -2.61 5.71 14.41
C LEU A 132 -3.18 7.10 14.71
N PRO A 133 -3.78 7.35 15.89
CA PRO A 133 -4.28 8.67 16.26
C PRO A 133 -3.25 9.79 16.06
N GLN A 134 -2.00 9.53 16.43
CA GLN A 134 -0.88 10.48 16.28
C GLN A 134 -0.30 10.57 14.86
N THR A 135 -0.78 9.78 13.89
CA THR A 135 -0.31 9.78 12.49
C THR A 135 -1.45 10.06 11.50
N TYR A 136 -2.61 10.57 11.95
CA TYR A 136 -3.71 10.92 11.05
C TYR A 136 -3.34 12.08 10.13
N GLU A 137 -2.69 13.11 10.67
CA GLU A 137 -2.22 14.26 9.88
C GLU A 137 -1.15 13.82 8.87
N ASP A 138 -0.15 13.06 9.32
CA ASP A 138 0.89 12.48 8.45
C ASP A 138 0.26 11.70 7.27
N PHE A 139 -0.77 10.89 7.53
CA PHE A 139 -1.46 10.10 6.50
C PHE A 139 -2.16 10.98 5.46
N TRP A 140 -2.91 12.00 5.90
CA TRP A 140 -3.58 12.89 4.96
C TRP A 140 -2.61 13.79 4.20
N GLU A 141 -1.52 14.23 4.85
CA GLU A 141 -0.43 14.93 4.18
C GLU A 141 0.19 14.06 3.08
N MET A 142 0.44 12.78 3.35
CA MET A 142 0.92 11.82 2.35
C MET A 142 -0.05 11.72 1.16
N VAL A 143 -1.35 11.57 1.43
CA VAL A 143 -2.39 11.45 0.39
C VAL A 143 -2.43 12.69 -0.49
N MET A 144 -2.40 13.88 0.12
CA MET A 144 -2.42 15.16 -0.61
C MET A 144 -1.14 15.37 -1.41
N GLN A 145 0.03 15.16 -0.79
CA GLN A 145 1.34 15.34 -1.42
C GLN A 145 1.52 14.43 -2.64
N ASN A 146 1.13 13.16 -2.53
CA ASN A 146 1.27 12.17 -3.59
C ASN A 146 0.05 12.13 -4.53
N ARG A 147 -0.93 13.02 -4.33
CA ARG A 147 -2.15 13.15 -5.14
C ARG A 147 -2.87 11.80 -5.32
N CYS A 148 -2.96 11.01 -4.24
CA CYS A 148 -3.55 9.68 -4.33
C CYS A 148 -5.04 9.77 -4.68
N PRO A 149 -5.49 9.23 -5.82
CA PRO A 149 -6.89 9.35 -6.24
C PRO A 149 -7.80 8.34 -5.54
N VAL A 150 -7.23 7.26 -4.98
CA VAL A 150 -7.95 6.15 -4.37
C VAL A 150 -7.22 5.68 -3.12
N VAL A 151 -7.97 5.40 -2.06
CA VAL A 151 -7.50 4.72 -0.85
C VAL A 151 -8.27 3.41 -0.70
N VAL A 152 -7.55 2.29 -0.62
CA VAL A 152 -8.13 0.95 -0.43
C VAL A 152 -7.82 0.47 1.00
N MET A 153 -8.86 0.29 1.83
CA MET A 153 -8.72 -0.19 3.20
C MET A 153 -9.14 -1.67 3.29
N LEU A 154 -8.21 -2.54 3.64
CA LEU A 154 -8.40 -4.01 3.70
C LEU A 154 -8.68 -4.53 5.11
N THR A 155 -8.98 -3.65 6.07
CA THR A 155 -9.24 -4.01 7.46
C THR A 155 -10.52 -3.35 7.95
N ARG A 156 -11.13 -3.92 8.99
CA ARG A 156 -12.23 -3.27 9.72
C ARG A 156 -11.63 -2.31 10.74
N SER A 157 -12.31 -1.18 10.97
CA SER A 157 -11.97 -0.31 12.10
C SER A 157 -12.20 -1.09 13.39
N LEU A 158 -11.12 -1.34 14.15
CA LEU A 158 -11.24 -1.76 15.54
C LEU A 158 -11.71 -0.53 16.33
N VAL A 159 -13.01 -0.42 16.55
CA VAL A 159 -13.54 0.53 17.55
C VAL A 159 -13.10 0.00 18.92
N PRO A 160 -12.36 0.77 19.74
CA PRO A 160 -12.16 0.40 21.14
C PRO A 160 -13.52 0.44 21.82
N GLY A 161 -13.96 -0.69 22.39
CA GLY A 161 -15.11 -0.73 23.29
C GLY A 161 -14.85 -0.06 24.63
#